data_AF-A0A7W5DYM7-F1
#
_entry.id   AF-A0A7W5DYM7-F1
#
_cell.length_a   1.000
_cell.length_b   1.000
_cell.length_c   1.000
_cell.angle_alpha   90.00
_cell.angle_beta   90.00
_cell.angle_gamma   90.00
#
_symmetry.space_group_name_H-M   'P 1'
#
loop_
_entity.id
_entity.type
_entity.pdbx_description
1 polymer ?
#
loop_
_entity_poly.entity_id
_entity_poly.type
_entity_poly.pdbx_seq_one_letter_code
_entity_poly.pdbx_strand_id
1 'polypeptide(L)'
;MKTSVINPHQSGAVFGFSPSSVAVNPPESAVVTLATSSPMPSTQCEEMAHMRRRLFRTLEHPDRCMIAIDCGAVSIDQIKQITDHFFDDEAHRENHNLVLAIPTDDAFARSPAFDLVQSIKQSAFENHHDGKVSWLLIHQRETELDALANLVRQQGGQWYGE
;
A
#
# COMPACT_ATOMS: atom_id res chain seq x y z
N MET A 1 -24.63 61.83 0.64
CA MET A 1 -24.57 62.54 -0.66
C MET A 1 -23.71 61.70 -1.59
N LYS A 2 -24.34 60.95 -2.50
CA LYS A 2 -24.52 61.25 -3.94
C LYS A 2 -23.27 60.91 -4.75
N THR A 3 -23.29 59.75 -5.47
CA THR A 3 -23.42 59.62 -6.95
C THR A 3 -22.09 59.78 -7.67
N SER A 4 -21.71 59.12 -8.77
CA SER A 4 -22.30 58.17 -9.73
C SER A 4 -21.12 57.70 -10.63
N VAL A 5 -21.10 56.45 -11.15
CA VAL A 5 -21.25 56.03 -12.59
C VAL A 5 -20.23 56.73 -13.54
N ILE A 6 -19.47 56.14 -14.49
CA ILE A 6 -19.80 55.25 -15.65
C ILE A 6 -18.48 54.75 -16.32
N ASN A 7 -18.52 53.56 -16.92
CA ASN A 7 -17.63 53.00 -18.00
C ASN A 7 -17.86 53.80 -19.33
N PRO A 8 -17.02 53.76 -20.42
CA PRO A 8 -16.77 52.54 -21.23
C PRO A 8 -15.52 52.51 -22.18
N HIS A 9 -15.42 51.41 -22.97
CA HIS A 9 -14.66 51.21 -24.25
C HIS A 9 -13.12 50.98 -24.16
N GLN A 10 -12.44 50.09 -24.91
CA GLN A 10 -12.69 49.54 -26.27
C GLN A 10 -11.74 48.34 -26.63
N SER A 11 -12.28 47.38 -27.39
CA SER A 11 -11.73 46.58 -28.53
C SER A 11 -10.46 45.73 -28.51
N GLY A 12 -10.64 44.50 -29.03
CA GLY A 12 -9.63 43.64 -29.70
C GLY A 12 -10.20 42.23 -29.94
N ALA A 13 -11.14 42.07 -30.88
CA ALA A 13 -10.96 41.57 -32.26
C ALA A 13 -11.05 40.04 -32.39
N VAL A 14 -11.91 39.62 -33.31
CA VAL A 14 -12.43 38.26 -33.50
C VAL A 14 -12.27 37.87 -34.98
N PHE A 15 -12.12 36.57 -35.21
CA PHE A 15 -12.38 35.80 -36.44
C PHE A 15 -11.53 36.01 -37.70
N GLY A 16 -10.93 34.91 -38.14
CA GLY A 16 -10.51 34.68 -39.52
C GLY A 16 -10.83 33.24 -39.94
N PHE A 17 -11.32 33.11 -41.17
CA PHE A 17 -11.46 31.92 -42.04
C PHE A 17 -12.85 31.24 -42.17
N SER A 18 -13.42 31.51 -43.36
CA SER A 18 -14.46 30.79 -44.12
C SER A 18 -13.78 30.12 -45.35
N PRO A 19 -14.46 29.40 -46.28
CA PRO A 19 -15.49 28.34 -46.16
C PRO A 19 -15.27 27.13 -47.13
N SER A 20 -16.23 26.18 -47.13
CA SER A 20 -16.69 25.29 -48.23
C SER A 20 -15.98 23.96 -48.55
N SER A 21 -16.66 22.82 -48.35
CA SER A 21 -17.37 22.06 -49.41
C SER A 21 -17.77 20.64 -49.00
N VAL A 22 -18.84 20.16 -49.63
CA VAL A 22 -19.67 18.96 -49.39
C VAL A 22 -19.00 17.64 -49.76
N ALA A 23 -19.22 16.56 -48.97
CA ALA A 23 -19.30 15.17 -49.47
C ALA A 23 -19.92 14.16 -48.45
N VAL A 24 -21.11 13.66 -48.80
CA VAL A 24 -21.57 12.24 -48.81
C VAL A 24 -21.22 11.27 -47.65
N ASN A 25 -22.25 10.67 -47.00
CA ASN A 25 -22.19 9.40 -46.23
C ASN A 25 -22.66 8.21 -47.12
N PRO A 26 -22.61 6.92 -46.68
CA PRO A 26 -21.48 6.00 -46.40
C PRO A 26 -21.60 4.71 -47.30
N PRO A 27 -20.85 3.57 -47.12
CA PRO A 27 -21.21 2.53 -46.13
C PRO A 27 -20.09 1.58 -45.60
N GLU A 28 -20.41 0.93 -44.47
CA GLU A 28 -20.09 -0.43 -43.99
C GLU A 28 -18.66 -0.99 -43.77
N SER A 29 -18.58 -1.67 -42.61
CA SER A 29 -17.78 -2.88 -42.31
C SER A 29 -16.34 -2.71 -41.81
N ALA A 30 -16.19 -2.72 -40.48
CA ALA A 30 -15.37 -3.70 -39.75
C ALA A 30 -15.39 -3.34 -38.25
N VAL A 31 -16.36 -3.88 -37.53
CA VAL A 31 -16.32 -3.91 -36.07
C VAL A 31 -15.36 -5.03 -35.68
N VAL A 32 -14.06 -4.73 -35.57
CA VAL A 32 -13.11 -5.65 -34.93
C VAL A 32 -13.19 -5.40 -33.42
N THR A 33 -14.18 -6.03 -32.79
CA THR A 33 -14.23 -6.17 -31.35
C THR A 33 -13.12 -7.14 -30.94
N LEU A 34 -11.93 -6.61 -30.61
CA LEU A 34 -11.03 -7.33 -29.72
C LEU A 34 -11.70 -7.37 -28.34
N ALA A 35 -12.45 -8.43 -28.09
CA ALA A 35 -12.77 -8.84 -26.73
C ALA A 35 -11.44 -9.30 -26.09
N THR A 36 -10.72 -8.35 -25.51
CA THR A 36 -9.66 -8.66 -24.57
C THR A 36 -10.34 -9.23 -23.34
N SER A 37 -10.47 -10.54 -23.30
CA SER A 37 -10.80 -11.28 -22.09
C SER A 37 -9.66 -11.05 -21.11
N SER A 38 -9.67 -9.93 -20.39
CA SER A 38 -8.81 -9.77 -19.23
C SER A 38 -9.16 -10.93 -18.30
N PRO A 39 -8.23 -11.84 -17.99
CA PRO A 39 -8.49 -12.85 -16.99
C PRO A 39 -8.89 -12.11 -15.72
N MET A 40 -10.07 -12.43 -15.18
CA MET A 40 -10.48 -11.94 -13.87
C MET A 40 -9.31 -12.26 -12.92
N PRO A 41 -8.75 -11.27 -12.22
CA PRO A 41 -7.69 -11.56 -11.26
C PRO A 41 -8.24 -12.59 -10.27
N SER A 42 -7.50 -13.67 -10.06
CA SER A 42 -7.86 -14.64 -9.04
C SER A 42 -7.93 -13.92 -7.69
N THR A 43 -8.87 -14.30 -6.83
CA THR A 43 -9.06 -13.68 -5.51
C THR A 43 -7.75 -13.60 -4.72
N GLN A 44 -6.87 -14.60 -4.85
CA GLN A 44 -5.52 -14.57 -4.25
C GLN A 44 -4.65 -13.40 -4.77
N CYS A 45 -4.69 -13.09 -6.06
CA CYS A 45 -3.93 -11.98 -6.64
C CYS A 45 -4.45 -10.63 -6.11
N GLU A 46 -5.77 -10.51 -5.92
CA GLU A 46 -6.40 -9.31 -5.35
C GLU A 46 -6.04 -9.11 -3.88
N GLU A 47 -6.07 -10.18 -3.08
CA GLU A 47 -5.69 -10.15 -1.65
C GLU A 47 -4.21 -9.79 -1.47
N MET A 48 -3.32 -10.37 -2.27
CA MET A 48 -1.91 -10.00 -2.25
C MET A 48 -1.68 -8.56 -2.68
N ALA A 49 -2.39 -8.08 -3.71
CA ALA A 49 -2.31 -6.69 -4.14
C ALA A 49 -2.86 -5.74 -3.07
N HIS A 50 -3.90 -6.14 -2.34
CA HIS A 50 -4.41 -5.41 -1.18
C HIS A 50 -3.37 -5.35 -0.05
N MET A 51 -2.74 -6.48 0.28
CA MET A 51 -1.68 -6.55 1.30
C MET A 51 -0.49 -5.65 0.96
N ARG A 52 0.00 -5.72 -0.29
CA ARG A 52 1.07 -4.83 -0.79
C ARG A 52 0.70 -3.36 -0.62
N ARG A 53 -0.51 -2.96 -1.03
CA ARG A 53 -0.98 -1.57 -0.91
C ARG A 53 -0.99 -1.08 0.54
N ARG A 54 -1.25 -1.95 1.51
CA ARG A 54 -1.24 -1.60 2.94
C ARG A 54 0.18 -1.38 3.45
N LEU A 55 1.08 -2.32 3.17
CA LEU A 55 2.48 -2.26 3.62
C LEU A 55 3.27 -1.12 2.97
N PHE A 56 3.07 -0.90 1.66
CA PHE A 56 3.84 0.05 0.86
C PHE A 56 3.57 1.52 1.24
N ARG A 57 2.49 1.79 1.99
CA ARG A 57 2.21 3.13 2.52
C ARG A 57 3.03 3.46 3.77
N THR A 58 3.53 2.45 4.46
CA THR A 58 4.23 2.60 5.74
C THR A 58 5.74 2.43 5.62
N LEU A 59 6.22 1.82 4.54
CA LEU A 59 7.62 1.49 4.34
C LEU A 59 8.27 2.48 3.36
N GLU A 60 9.47 2.98 3.71
CA GLU A 60 10.29 3.84 2.84
C GLU A 60 10.79 3.10 1.60
N HIS A 61 11.17 1.82 1.78
CA HIS A 61 11.71 0.97 0.73
C HIS A 61 10.93 -0.34 0.63
N PRO A 62 9.69 -0.31 0.11
CA PRO A 62 8.78 -1.45 0.16
C PRO A 62 9.18 -2.62 -0.75
N ASP A 63 10.14 -2.42 -1.65
CA ASP A 63 10.68 -3.46 -2.52
C ASP A 63 11.76 -4.32 -1.83
N ARG A 64 12.22 -3.94 -0.63
CA ARG A 64 13.16 -4.76 0.18
C ARG A 64 12.48 -6.04 0.67
N CYS A 65 13.28 -7.08 0.89
CA CYS A 65 12.81 -8.35 1.44
C CYS A 65 12.13 -8.12 2.79
N MET A 66 11.07 -8.87 3.10
CA MET A 66 10.35 -8.71 4.36
C MET A 66 10.68 -9.80 5.37
N ILE A 67 10.80 -9.39 6.63
CA ILE A 67 10.75 -10.26 7.79
C ILE A 67 9.40 -10.00 8.43
N ALA A 68 8.51 -10.97 8.40
CA ALA A 68 7.15 -10.81 8.90
C ALA A 68 6.88 -11.78 10.05
N ILE A 69 6.27 -11.27 11.12
CA ILE A 69 5.99 -11.99 12.35
C ILE A 69 4.49 -11.95 12.62
N ASP A 70 3.84 -13.11 12.72
CA ASP A 70 2.50 -13.25 13.30
C ASP A 70 2.59 -13.15 14.83
N CYS A 71 2.31 -11.96 15.35
CA CYS A 71 2.36 -11.70 16.79
C CYS A 71 1.34 -12.53 17.58
N GLY A 72 0.30 -13.07 16.93
CA GLY A 72 -0.68 -13.94 17.58
C GLY A 72 -0.26 -15.40 17.70
N ALA A 73 0.70 -15.86 16.90
CA ALA A 73 1.17 -17.25 16.91
C ALA A 73 2.57 -17.41 17.52
N VAL A 74 3.45 -16.43 17.31
CA VAL A 74 4.84 -16.48 17.74
C VAL A 74 4.98 -16.14 19.23
N SER A 75 5.85 -16.87 19.94
CA SER A 75 6.10 -16.61 21.36
C SER A 75 6.75 -15.23 21.59
N ILE A 76 6.43 -14.59 22.72
CA ILE A 76 6.93 -13.25 23.08
C ILE A 76 8.46 -13.19 23.06
N ASP A 77 9.13 -14.20 23.61
CA ASP A 77 10.60 -14.26 23.64
C ASP A 77 11.19 -14.30 22.21
N GLN A 78 10.53 -15.04 21.31
CA GLN A 78 10.96 -15.14 19.92
C GLN A 78 10.67 -13.85 19.14
N ILE A 79 9.51 -13.20 19.36
CA ILE A 79 9.23 -11.87 18.78
C ILE A 79 10.36 -10.91 19.18
N LYS A 80 10.67 -10.85 20.48
CA LYS A 80 11.73 -9.99 21.01
C LYS A 80 13.08 -10.30 20.37
N GLN A 81 13.46 -11.58 20.31
CA GLN A 81 14.73 -11.98 19.72
C GLN A 81 14.86 -11.53 18.25
N ILE A 82 13.82 -11.74 17.44
CA ILE A 82 13.83 -11.36 16.02
C ILE A 82 13.91 -9.84 15.88
N THR A 83 13.13 -9.09 16.68
CA THR A 83 13.12 -7.63 16.60
C THR A 83 14.41 -7.01 17.10
N ASP A 84 14.99 -7.54 18.19
CA ASP A 84 16.29 -7.07 18.71
C ASP A 84 17.37 -7.29 17.66
N HIS A 85 17.42 -8.48 17.05
CA HIS A 85 18.39 -8.75 15.99
C HIS A 85 18.24 -7.78 14.80
N PHE A 86 16.99 -7.48 14.39
CA PHE A 86 16.73 -6.49 13.35
C PHE A 86 17.22 -5.09 13.77
N PHE A 87 17.00 -4.65 15.01
CA PHE A 87 17.45 -3.33 15.47
C PHE A 87 18.96 -3.23 15.73
N ASP A 88 19.62 -4.33 16.06
CA ASP A 88 21.06 -4.34 16.31
C ASP A 88 21.88 -4.44 15.02
N ASP A 89 21.38 -5.12 13.98
CA ASP A 89 22.10 -5.35 12.73
C ASP A 89 21.72 -4.33 11.63
N GLU A 90 22.58 -3.32 11.44
CA GLU A 90 22.38 -2.28 10.42
C GLU A 90 22.35 -2.83 8.99
N ALA A 91 23.22 -3.78 8.66
CA ALA A 91 23.25 -4.39 7.34
C ALA A 91 21.95 -5.17 7.09
N HIS A 92 21.40 -5.80 8.13
CA HIS A 92 20.11 -6.46 8.04
C HIS A 92 18.97 -5.45 7.77
N ARG A 93 18.95 -4.31 8.47
CA ARG A 93 17.96 -3.23 8.27
C ARG A 93 18.04 -2.54 6.91
N GLU A 94 19.23 -2.46 6.32
CA GLU A 94 19.38 -1.86 4.99
C GLU A 94 18.88 -2.78 3.87
N ASN A 95 18.77 -4.09 4.13
CA ASN A 95 18.35 -5.07 3.14
C ASN A 95 16.92 -5.59 3.37
N HIS A 96 16.34 -5.36 4.56
CA HIS A 96 15.04 -5.90 4.93
C HIS A 96 14.10 -4.86 5.55
N ASN A 97 12.81 -5.11 5.41
CA ASN A 97 11.75 -4.47 6.19
C ASN A 97 11.26 -5.44 7.27
N LEU A 98 10.89 -4.93 8.43
CA LEU A 98 10.22 -5.71 9.48
C LEU A 98 8.72 -5.45 9.42
N VAL A 99 7.90 -6.50 9.51
CA VAL A 99 6.45 -6.42 9.53
C VAL A 99 5.92 -7.17 10.75
N LEU A 100 5.21 -6.46 11.63
CA LEU A 100 4.48 -7.07 12.73
C LEU A 100 3.01 -7.22 12.34
N ALA A 101 2.56 -8.46 12.17
CA ALA A 101 1.16 -8.79 11.95
C ALA A 101 0.46 -8.93 13.30
N ILE A 102 -0.36 -7.94 13.63
CA ILE A 102 -0.94 -7.70 14.96
C ILE A 102 -2.42 -8.08 14.92
N PRO A 103 -2.86 -9.14 15.62
CA PRO A 103 -4.28 -9.45 15.73
C PRO A 103 -5.07 -8.30 16.36
N THR A 104 -6.28 -8.03 15.85
CA THR A 104 -7.14 -6.95 16.36
C THR A 104 -8.11 -7.41 17.46
N ASP A 105 -8.06 -8.66 17.89
CA ASP A 105 -8.99 -9.20 18.88
C ASP A 105 -8.66 -8.75 20.31
N ASP A 106 -9.70 -8.70 21.15
CA ASP A 106 -9.59 -8.25 22.55
C ASP A 106 -8.73 -9.16 23.43
N ALA A 107 -8.49 -10.41 23.03
CA ALA A 107 -7.62 -11.30 23.78
C ALA A 107 -6.15 -10.91 23.56
N PHE A 108 -5.77 -10.63 22.31
CA PHE A 108 -4.45 -10.11 21.99
C PHE A 108 -4.19 -8.75 22.65
N ALA A 109 -5.14 -7.82 22.61
CA ALA A 109 -4.98 -6.48 23.21
C ALA A 109 -4.75 -6.50 24.73
N ARG A 110 -5.11 -7.58 25.42
CA ARG A 110 -4.87 -7.80 26.86
C ARG A 110 -3.65 -8.68 27.15
N SER A 111 -2.96 -9.14 26.11
CA SER A 111 -1.81 -10.04 26.23
C SER A 111 -0.51 -9.27 26.43
N PRO A 112 0.50 -9.86 27.10
CA PRO A 112 1.82 -9.24 27.21
C PRO A 112 2.54 -9.09 25.86
N ALA A 113 2.11 -9.84 24.83
CA ALA A 113 2.64 -9.69 23.47
C ALA A 113 2.26 -8.31 22.88
N PHE A 114 1.09 -7.78 23.22
CA PHE A 114 0.68 -6.44 22.81
C PHE A 114 1.57 -5.37 23.45
N ASP A 115 1.88 -5.49 24.74
CA ASP A 115 2.80 -4.58 25.44
C ASP A 115 4.19 -4.58 24.80
N LEU A 116 4.70 -5.76 24.43
CA LEU A 116 5.97 -5.87 23.69
C LEU A 116 5.90 -5.16 22.33
N VAL A 117 4.82 -5.37 21.56
CA VAL A 117 4.62 -4.68 20.28
C VAL A 117 4.61 -3.15 20.46
N GLN A 118 3.98 -2.63 21.51
CA GLN A 118 4.02 -1.19 21.81
C GLN A 118 5.44 -0.72 22.15
N SER A 119 6.20 -1.51 22.92
CA SER A 119 7.60 -1.21 23.22
C SER A 119 8.48 -1.20 21.97
N ILE A 120 8.31 -2.17 21.07
CA ILE A 120 9.00 -2.22 19.77
C ILE A 120 8.66 -0.99 18.92
N LYS A 121 7.38 -0.59 18.90
CA LYS A 121 6.94 0.61 18.19
C LYS A 121 7.58 1.89 18.72
N GLN A 122 7.65 2.03 20.04
CA GLN A 122 8.31 3.17 20.68
C GLN A 122 9.80 3.19 20.34
N SER A 123 10.48 2.04 20.43
CA SER A 123 11.90 1.91 20.07
C SER A 123 12.16 2.26 18.61
N ALA A 124 11.34 1.76 17.67
CA ALA A 124 11.47 2.08 16.25
C ALA A 124 11.34 3.58 15.99
N PHE A 125 10.43 4.26 16.68
CA PHE A 125 10.25 5.71 16.57
C PHE A 125 11.45 6.48 17.14
N GLU A 126 11.91 6.12 18.34
CA GLU A 126 13.03 6.78 19.02
C GLU A 126 14.36 6.65 18.25
N ASN A 127 14.53 5.55 17.51
CA ASN A 127 15.73 5.27 16.73
C ASN A 127 15.60 5.65 15.24
N HIS A 128 14.53 6.35 14.83
CA HIS A 128 14.28 6.75 13.44
C HIS A 128 14.27 5.55 12.45
N HIS A 129 13.54 4.50 12.83
CA HIS A 129 13.35 3.27 12.04
C HIS A 129 11.88 3.07 11.64
N ASP A 130 11.04 4.09 11.81
CA ASP A 130 9.60 4.06 11.50
C ASP A 130 9.31 3.77 10.02
N GLY A 131 10.22 4.16 9.10
CA GLY A 131 10.15 3.81 7.69
C GLY A 131 10.55 2.38 7.33
N LYS A 132 11.10 1.61 8.28
CA LYS A 132 11.60 0.24 8.08
C LYS A 132 10.74 -0.83 8.75
N VAL A 133 9.81 -0.41 9.61
CA VAL A 133 8.94 -1.29 10.38
C VAL A 133 7.47 -0.99 10.05
N SER A 134 6.73 -2.00 9.60
CA SER A 134 5.30 -1.90 9.35
C SER A 134 4.48 -2.56 10.45
N TRP A 135 3.44 -1.88 10.90
CA TRP A 135 2.49 -2.34 11.93
C TRP A 135 1.17 -2.72 11.24
N LEU A 136 1.01 -4.01 10.95
CA LEU A 136 -0.12 -4.49 10.16
C LEU A 136 -1.20 -5.08 11.06
N LEU A 137 -2.33 -4.35 11.19
CA LEU A 137 -3.49 -4.84 11.94
C LEU A 137 -4.24 -5.93 11.15
N ILE A 138 -4.34 -7.13 11.71
CA ILE A 138 -4.99 -8.29 11.09
C ILE A 138 -6.41 -8.44 11.62
N HIS A 139 -7.39 -8.25 10.72
CA HIS A 139 -8.82 -8.35 10.99
C HIS A 139 -9.39 -9.70 10.55
N GLN A 140 -8.89 -10.25 9.43
CA GLN A 140 -9.29 -11.55 8.90
C GLN A 140 -8.09 -12.47 8.90
N ARG A 141 -7.95 -13.25 9.98
CA ARG A 141 -6.74 -14.03 10.27
C ARG A 141 -6.32 -14.94 9.13
N GLU A 142 -7.22 -15.80 8.65
CA GLU A 142 -6.88 -16.79 7.61
C GLU A 142 -6.45 -16.13 6.29
N THR A 143 -7.30 -15.26 5.73
CA THR A 143 -7.06 -14.63 4.43
C THR A 143 -5.87 -13.66 4.44
N GLU A 144 -5.75 -12.82 5.48
CA GLU A 144 -4.69 -11.81 5.52
C GLU A 144 -3.33 -12.40 5.87
N LEU A 145 -3.24 -13.37 6.79
CA LEU A 145 -1.97 -14.02 7.10
C LEU A 145 -1.48 -14.86 5.93
N ASP A 146 -2.38 -15.58 5.24
CA ASP A 146 -2.00 -16.32 4.03
C ASP A 146 -1.49 -15.38 2.93
N ALA A 147 -2.17 -14.26 2.69
CA ALA A 147 -1.74 -13.26 1.72
C ALA A 147 -0.38 -12.67 2.09
N LEU A 148 -0.14 -12.38 3.38
CA LEU A 148 1.13 -11.86 3.88
C LEU A 148 2.25 -12.90 3.75
N ALA A 149 2.03 -14.13 4.20
CA ALA A 149 3.01 -15.21 4.11
C ALA A 149 3.40 -15.49 2.65
N ASN A 150 2.43 -15.50 1.73
CA ASN A 150 2.70 -15.66 0.30
C ASN A 150 3.49 -14.49 -0.27
N LEU A 151 3.18 -13.25 0.14
CA LEU A 151 3.94 -12.07 -0.29
C LEU A 151 5.39 -12.11 0.19
N VAL A 152 5.60 -12.47 1.46
CA VAL A 152 6.93 -12.61 2.07
C VAL A 152 7.75 -13.66 1.32
N ARG A 153 7.16 -14.83 1.03
CA ARG A 153 7.81 -15.90 0.24
C ARG A 153 8.16 -15.45 -1.18
N GLN A 154 7.26 -14.73 -1.86
CA GLN A 154 7.52 -14.21 -3.21
C GLN A 154 8.68 -13.20 -3.26
N GLN A 155 8.88 -12.45 -2.19
CA GLN A 155 10.01 -11.51 -2.07
C GLN A 155 11.29 -12.17 -1.56
N GLY A 156 11.31 -13.49 -1.30
CA GLY A 156 12.47 -14.17 -0.72
C GLY A 156 12.74 -13.81 0.74
N GLY A 157 11.71 -13.32 1.45
CA GLY A 157 11.79 -12.93 2.86
C GLY A 157 11.62 -14.08 3.85
N GLN A 158 11.45 -13.73 5.13
CA GLN A 158 11.29 -14.67 6.23
C GLN A 158 9.92 -14.51 6.91
N TRP A 159 9.22 -15.63 7.09
CA TRP A 159 7.90 -15.68 7.71
C TRP A 159 7.98 -16.42 9.06
N TYR A 160 7.47 -15.79 10.12
CA TYR A 160 7.37 -16.36 11.45
C TYR A 160 5.89 -16.40 11.87
N GLY A 161 5.24 -17.54 11.64
CA GLY A 161 3.85 -17.80 12.00
C GLY A 161 3.48 -19.19 11.51
N GLU A 162 3.29 -20.15 12.41
CA GLU A 162 2.92 -21.52 12.03
C GLU A 162 1.48 -21.62 11.52
#